data_AF-A0A0N8PRC5-F1
#
_entry.id   AF-A0A0N8PRC5-F1
#
_cell.length_a   1.000
_cell.length_b   1.000
_cell.length_c   1.000
_cell.angle_alpha   90.00
_cell.angle_beta   90.00
_cell.angle_gamma   90.00
#
_symmetry.space_group_name_H-M   'P 1'
#
loop_
_entity.id
_entity.type
_entity.pdbx_description
1 polymer ?
#
loop_
_entity_poly.entity_id
_entity_poly.type
_entity_poly.pdbx_seq_one_letter_code
_entity_poly.pdbx_strand_id
1 'polypeptide(L)'
;LVLLFFLDALTAGLFVVLLRVEVGNVGMFAALLLAGSLGLVAATTLIAAIIARASVKGALFAVLSFPLLAPLLVIAIKGTALALEGAPWARGLAPLQVLLAYTVALFTASLFLFGSVWEA
;
A
#
# COMPACT_ATOMS: atom_id res chain seq x y z
N LEU A 1 1.84 2.69 -11.81
CA LEU A 1 0.88 1.58 -11.58
C LEU A 1 1.27 0.32 -12.33
N VAL A 2 1.38 0.32 -13.67
CA VAL A 2 1.69 -0.89 -14.46
C VAL A 2 2.99 -1.59 -14.00
N LEU A 3 4.09 -0.84 -13.86
CA LEU A 3 5.36 -1.40 -13.38
C LEU A 3 5.24 -2.02 -11.98
N LEU A 4 4.56 -1.31 -11.06
CA LEU A 4 4.38 -1.80 -9.70
C LEU A 4 3.55 -3.09 -9.69
N PHE A 5 2.46 -3.14 -10.47
CA PHE A 5 1.63 -4.33 -10.58
C PHE A 5 2.41 -5.52 -11.15
N PHE A 6 3.22 -5.28 -12.18
CA PHE A 6 4.10 -6.32 -12.74
C PHE A 6 5.11 -6.82 -11.70
N LEU A 7 5.77 -5.90 -10.98
CA LEU A 7 6.72 -6.25 -9.93
C LEU A 7 6.03 -7.01 -8.79
N ASP A 8 4.83 -6.59 -8.39
CA ASP A 8 4.06 -7.21 -7.32
C ASP A 8 3.63 -8.63 -7.72
N ALA A 9 3.11 -8.82 -8.94
CA ALA A 9 2.78 -10.14 -9.47
C ALA A 9 4.00 -11.06 -9.58
N LEU A 10 5.13 -10.53 -10.08
CA LEU A 10 6.37 -11.29 -10.19
C LEU A 10 6.91 -11.67 -8.80
N THR A 11 6.96 -10.74 -7.87
CA THR A 11 7.51 -10.95 -6.53
C THR A 11 6.61 -11.87 -5.72
N ALA A 12 5.29 -11.70 -5.79
CA ALA A 12 4.33 -12.60 -5.16
C ALA A 12 4.40 -14.01 -5.75
N GLY A 13 4.55 -14.13 -7.07
CA GLY A 13 4.74 -15.42 -7.74
C GLY A 13 6.04 -16.11 -7.30
N LEU A 14 7.15 -15.38 -7.29
CA LEU A 14 8.43 -15.89 -6.78
C LEU A 14 8.35 -16.26 -5.30
N PHE A 15 7.66 -15.47 -4.47
CA PHE A 15 7.43 -15.77 -3.06
C PHE A 15 6.71 -17.12 -2.89
N VAL A 16 5.62 -17.34 -3.62
CA VAL A 16 4.85 -18.60 -3.59
C VAL A 16 5.71 -19.79 -4.04
N VAL A 17 6.46 -19.65 -5.14
CA VAL A 17 7.26 -20.74 -5.70
C VAL A 17 8.50 -21.06 -4.86
N LEU A 18 9.27 -20.05 -4.49
CA LEU A 18 10.56 -20.23 -3.80
C LEU A 18 10.38 -20.64 -2.34
N LEU A 19 9.38 -20.08 -1.65
CA LEU A 19 9.11 -20.41 -0.25
C LEU A 19 8.07 -21.53 -0.09
N ARG A 20 7.56 -22.08 -1.20
CA ARG A 20 6.53 -23.12 -1.22
C ARG A 20 5.32 -22.77 -0.34
N VAL A 21 4.89 -21.51 -0.42
CA VAL A 21 3.77 -21.01 0.37
C VAL A 21 2.47 -21.43 -0.29
N GLU A 22 1.63 -22.14 0.47
CA GLU A 22 0.27 -22.43 0.05
C GLU A 22 -0.62 -21.21 0.29
N VAL A 23 -1.28 -20.72 -0.76
CA VAL A 23 -2.21 -19.60 -0.67
C VAL A 23 -3.62 -20.17 -0.53
N GLY A 24 -4.11 -20.26 0.71
CA GLY A 24 -5.43 -20.85 0.98
C GLY A 24 -6.60 -20.13 0.30
N ASN A 25 -6.53 -18.80 0.16
CA ASN A 25 -7.53 -18.00 -0.56
C ASN A 25 -6.88 -17.02 -1.54
N VAL A 26 -6.67 -17.49 -2.78
CA VAL A 26 -6.00 -16.72 -3.85
C VAL A 26 -6.74 -15.43 -4.19
N GLY A 27 -8.08 -15.45 -4.22
CA GLY A 27 -8.89 -14.27 -4.53
C GLY A 27 -8.73 -13.16 -3.49
N MET A 28 -8.73 -13.53 -2.21
CA MET A 28 -8.52 -12.59 -1.11
C MET A 28 -7.10 -12.06 -1.09
N PHE A 29 -6.11 -12.92 -1.34
CA PHE A 29 -4.71 -12.52 -1.44
C PHE A 29 -4.49 -11.49 -2.57
N ALA A 30 -5.02 -11.75 -3.76
CA ALA A 30 -4.94 -10.83 -4.90
C ALA A 30 -5.65 -9.50 -4.61
N ALA A 31 -6.84 -9.52 -4.01
CA ALA A 31 -7.58 -8.31 -3.65
C ALA A 31 -6.81 -7.43 -2.64
N LEU A 32 -6.17 -8.06 -1.64
CA LEU A 32 -5.38 -7.35 -0.64
C LEU A 32 -4.07 -6.79 -1.20
N LEU A 33 -3.39 -7.52 -2.09
CA LEU A 33 -2.22 -7.01 -2.82
C LEU A 33 -2.58 -5.81 -3.69
N LEU A 34 -3.69 -5.88 -4.43
CA LEU A 34 -4.20 -4.77 -5.22
C LEU A 34 -4.55 -3.54 -4.35
N ALA A 35 -5.27 -3.74 -3.24
CA ALA A 35 -5.61 -2.64 -2.35
C ALA A 35 -4.38 -2.04 -1.66
N GLY A 36 -3.44 -2.89 -1.22
CA GLY A 36 -2.19 -2.45 -0.59
C GLY A 36 -1.28 -1.70 -1.55
N SER A 37 -1.16 -2.15 -2.80
CA SER A 37 -0.37 -1.47 -3.84
C SER A 37 -0.97 -0.12 -4.23
N LEU A 38 -2.30 0.01 -4.31
CA LEU A 38 -2.96 1.30 -4.50
C LEU A 38 -2.66 2.27 -3.36
N GLY A 39 -2.76 1.82 -2.11
CA GLY A 39 -2.42 2.62 -0.93
C GLY A 39 -0.96 3.05 -0.93
N LEU A 40 -0.05 2.15 -1.32
CA LEU A 40 1.38 2.41 -1.40
C LEU A 40 1.67 3.49 -2.45
N VAL A 41 1.04 3.40 -3.62
CA VAL A 41 1.19 4.39 -4.69
C VAL A 41 0.66 5.75 -4.25
N ALA A 42 -0.51 5.81 -3.62
CA ALA A 42 -1.06 7.06 -3.11
C ALA A 42 -0.13 7.71 -2.08
N ALA A 43 0.36 6.94 -1.10
CA ALA A 43 1.25 7.43 -0.05
C ALA A 43 2.59 7.92 -0.60
N THR A 44 3.26 7.08 -1.40
CA THR A 44 4.59 7.40 -1.94
C THR A 44 4.55 8.55 -2.94
N THR A 45 3.49 8.66 -3.74
CA THR A 45 3.28 9.79 -4.66
C THR A 45 3.07 11.10 -3.89
N LEU A 46 2.25 11.07 -2.83
CA LEU A 46 2.06 12.23 -1.96
C LEU A 46 3.38 12.66 -1.30
N ILE A 47 4.11 11.71 -0.71
CA ILE A 47 5.40 11.97 -0.09
C ILE A 47 6.38 12.57 -1.10
N ALA A 48 6.44 12.03 -2.32
CA ALA A 48 7.30 12.55 -3.38
C ALA A 48 6.92 13.99 -3.77
N ALA A 49 5.62 14.31 -3.86
CA ALA A 49 5.14 15.65 -4.17
C ALA A 49 5.56 16.68 -3.10
N ILE A 50 5.43 16.32 -1.81
CA ILE A 50 5.86 17.18 -0.69
C ILE A 50 7.38 17.40 -0.74
N ILE A 51 8.16 16.33 -0.94
CA ILE A 51 9.63 16.39 -0.96
C ILE A 51 10.17 17.18 -2.15
N ALA A 52 9.48 17.14 -3.30
CA ALA A 52 9.90 17.87 -4.49
C ALA A 52 10.12 19.38 -4.22
N ARG A 53 9.36 19.95 -3.28
CA ARG A 53 9.44 21.36 -2.87
C ARG A 53 10.16 21.63 -1.55
N ALA A 54 10.54 20.60 -0.81
CA ALA A 54 11.21 20.80 0.46
C ALA A 54 12.72 21.05 0.29
N SER A 55 13.28 21.89 1.17
CA SER A 55 14.72 22.20 1.19
C SER A 55 15.57 21.01 1.69
N VAL A 56 15.04 20.18 2.60
CA VAL A 56 15.75 19.03 3.21
C VAL A 56 15.15 17.69 2.75
N LYS A 57 15.37 17.36 1.48
CA LYS A 57 14.68 16.25 0.78
C LYS A 57 14.92 14.86 1.39
N GLY A 58 16.16 14.56 1.78
CA GLY A 58 16.53 13.23 2.29
C GLY A 58 15.95 12.90 3.67
N ALA A 59 16.02 13.85 4.61
CA ALA A 59 15.50 13.65 5.97
C ALA A 59 13.97 13.54 5.98
N LEU A 60 13.28 14.33 5.15
CA LEU A 60 11.82 14.34 5.08
C LEU A 60 11.23 13.04 4.54
N PHE A 61 11.92 12.35 3.62
CA PHE A 61 11.45 11.05 3.14
C PHE A 61 11.33 10.04 4.28
N ALA A 62 12.39 9.88 5.08
CA ALA A 62 12.38 8.93 6.19
C ALA A 62 11.34 9.31 7.26
N VAL A 63 11.28 10.60 7.61
CA VAL A 63 10.39 11.14 8.65
C VAL A 63 8.91 10.97 8.26
N LEU A 64 8.55 11.18 7.00
CA LEU A 64 7.16 11.05 6.53
C LEU A 64 6.78 9.63 6.15
N SER A 65 7.71 8.87 5.57
CA SER A 65 7.42 7.50 5.10
C SER A 65 7.10 6.57 6.26
N PHE A 66 7.79 6.70 7.40
CA PHE A 66 7.50 5.84 8.54
C PHE A 66 6.04 5.93 9.04
N PRO A 67 5.51 7.11 9.44
CA PRO A 67 4.15 7.23 9.95
C PRO A 67 3.06 6.94 8.91
N LEU A 68 3.31 7.16 7.61
CA LEU A 68 2.34 6.86 6.57
C LEU A 68 2.39 5.38 6.12
N LEU A 69 3.59 4.84 5.85
CA LEU A 69 3.71 3.49 5.30
C LEU A 69 3.56 2.42 6.38
N ALA A 70 4.00 2.64 7.62
CA ALA A 70 3.89 1.65 8.68
C ALA A 70 2.45 1.14 8.90
N PRO A 71 1.42 1.99 9.12
CA PRO A 71 0.06 1.49 9.33
C PRO A 71 -0.47 0.74 8.11
N LEU A 72 -0.24 1.26 6.90
CA LEU A 72 -0.64 0.63 5.65
C LEU A 72 -0.04 -0.78 5.52
N LEU A 73 1.28 -0.90 5.73
CA LEU A 73 1.99 -2.16 5.64
C LEU A 73 1.51 -3.16 6.71
N VAL A 74 1.29 -2.71 7.95
CA VAL A 74 0.79 -3.59 9.02
C VAL A 74 -0.58 -4.18 8.66
N ILE A 75 -1.48 -3.38 8.09
CA ILE A 75 -2.80 -3.86 7.67
C ILE A 75 -2.69 -4.81 6.48
N ALA A 76 -1.87 -4.45 5.48
CA ALA A 76 -1.64 -5.30 4.32
C ALA A 76 -1.07 -6.66 4.73
N ILE A 77 -0.02 -6.69 5.56
CA ILE A 77 0.61 -7.91 6.09
C ILE A 77 -0.42 -8.78 6.82
N LYS A 78 -1.17 -8.20 7.76
CA LYS A 78 -2.20 -8.94 8.52
C LYS A 78 -3.29 -9.49 7.61
N GLY A 79 -3.75 -8.70 6.64
CA GLY A 79 -4.72 -9.15 5.65
C GLY A 79 -4.19 -10.31 4.83
N THR A 80 -2.97 -10.18 4.28
CA THR A 80 -2.37 -11.22 3.44
C THR A 80 -2.11 -12.48 4.23
N ALA A 81 -1.74 -12.40 5.51
CA ALA A 81 -1.59 -13.56 6.39
C ALA A 81 -2.91 -14.35 6.52
N LEU A 82 -4.04 -13.65 6.71
CA LEU A 82 -5.36 -14.30 6.71
C LEU A 82 -5.66 -14.99 5.37
N ALA A 83 -5.21 -14.43 4.25
CA ALA A 83 -5.42 -15.03 2.93
C ALA A 83 -4.57 -16.30 2.74
N LEU A 84 -3.34 -16.28 3.23
CA LEU A 84 -2.45 -17.45 3.24
C LEU A 84 -3.02 -18.58 4.10
N GLU A 85 -3.58 -18.26 5.28
CA GLU A 85 -4.29 -19.22 6.15
C GLU A 85 -5.59 -19.79 5.55
N GLY A 86 -6.06 -19.28 4.40
CA GLY A 86 -7.33 -19.71 3.81
C GLY A 86 -8.56 -19.22 4.57
N ALA A 87 -8.45 -18.06 5.24
CA ALA A 87 -9.56 -17.47 5.97
C ALA A 87 -10.78 -17.20 5.06
N PRO A 88 -12.01 -17.27 5.62
CA PRO A 88 -13.19 -16.85 4.90
C PRO A 88 -13.16 -15.33 4.65
N TRP A 89 -13.77 -14.90 3.55
CA TRP A 89 -13.85 -13.50 3.12
C TRP A 89 -14.38 -12.55 4.21
N ALA A 90 -15.26 -13.02 5.08
CA ALA A 90 -15.76 -12.24 6.22
C ALA A 90 -14.62 -11.66 7.09
N ARG A 91 -13.51 -12.39 7.29
CA ARG A 91 -12.33 -11.89 8.02
C ARG A 91 -11.45 -10.98 7.17
N GLY A 92 -11.39 -11.22 5.86
CA GLY A 92 -10.61 -10.43 4.91
C GLY A 92 -11.22 -9.08 4.53
N LEU A 93 -12.54 -8.92 4.71
CA LEU A 93 -13.23 -7.67 4.38
C LEU A 93 -12.77 -6.49 5.24
N ALA A 94 -12.53 -6.71 6.53
CA ALA A 94 -12.07 -5.65 7.42
C ALA A 94 -10.73 -5.03 6.98
N PRO A 95 -9.62 -5.80 6.80
CA PRO A 95 -8.37 -5.22 6.32
C PRO A 95 -8.51 -4.62 4.92
N LEU A 96 -9.30 -5.23 4.03
CA LEU A 96 -9.54 -4.68 2.69
C LEU A 96 -10.22 -3.31 2.73
N GLN A 97 -11.26 -3.16 3.55
CA GLN A 97 -11.95 -1.88 3.76
C GLN A 97 -11.01 -0.83 4.32
N VAL A 98 -10.16 -1.18 5.29
CA VAL A 98 -9.21 -0.21 5.86
C VAL A 98 -8.18 0.21 4.81
N LEU A 99 -7.64 -0.70 4.00
CA LEU A 99 -6.70 -0.36 2.91
C LEU A 99 -7.34 0.58 1.89
N LEU A 100 -8.59 0.31 1.48
CA LEU A 100 -9.31 1.16 0.54
C LEU A 100 -9.63 2.54 1.14
N ALA A 101 -10.13 2.58 2.38
CA ALA A 101 -10.39 3.83 3.09
C ALA A 101 -9.12 4.67 3.25
N TYR A 102 -8.00 4.03 3.60
CA TYR A 102 -6.70 4.67 3.70
C TYR A 102 -6.22 5.23 2.36
N THR A 103 -6.40 4.47 1.27
CA THR A 103 -6.08 4.90 -0.09
C THR A 103 -6.88 6.14 -0.48
N VAL A 104 -8.20 6.12 -0.26
CA VAL A 104 -9.10 7.25 -0.56
C VAL A 104 -8.73 8.47 0.29
N ALA A 105 -8.45 8.27 1.58
CA ALA A 105 -8.04 9.36 2.48
C ALA A 105 -6.74 10.02 2.02
N LEU A 106 -5.72 9.23 1.67
CA LEU A 106 -4.45 9.76 1.16
C LEU A 106 -4.59 10.43 -0.20
N PHE A 107 -5.36 9.83 -1.11
CA PHE A 107 -5.65 10.44 -2.40
C PHE A 107 -6.33 11.80 -2.23
N THR A 108 -7.34 11.86 -1.37
CA THR A 108 -8.04 13.12 -1.04
C THR A 108 -7.10 14.13 -0.42
N ALA A 109 -6.30 13.74 0.59
CA ALA A 109 -5.29 14.59 1.20
C ALA A 109 -4.28 15.12 0.16
N SER A 110 -3.92 14.31 -0.83
CA SER A 110 -3.01 14.72 -1.90
C SER A 110 -3.58 15.82 -2.78
N LEU A 111 -4.89 15.83 -3.04
CA LEU A 111 -5.53 16.91 -3.80
C LEU A 111 -5.47 18.24 -3.04
N PHE A 112 -5.71 18.23 -1.73
CA PHE A 112 -5.60 19.43 -0.89
C PHE A 112 -4.16 19.91 -0.75
N LEU A 113 -3.23 18.98 -0.50
CA LEU A 113 -1.81 19.30 -0.35
C LEU A 113 -1.20 19.78 -1.66
N PHE A 114 -1.70 19.38 -2.83
CA PHE A 114 -1.20 19.88 -4.11
C PHE A 114 -1.37 21.40 -4.24
N GLY A 115 -2.50 21.95 -3.78
CA GLY A 115 -2.71 23.40 -3.76
C GLY A 115 -1.69 24.10 -2.84
N SER A 116 -1.59 23.64 -1.59
CA SER A 116 -0.66 24.23 -0.61
C SER A 116 0.81 24.08 -0.98
N VAL A 117 1.19 22.96 -1.58
CA VAL A 117 2.55 22.72 -2.09
C VAL A 117 2.78 23.60 -3.31
N TRP A 118 1.82 23.74 -4.23
CA TRP A 118 2.06 24.44 -5.50
C TRP A 118 2.06 25.97 -5.37
N GLU A 119 1.25 26.52 -4.47
CA GLU A 119 1.10 27.97 -4.22
C GLU A 119 2.13 28.54 -3.23
N ALA A 120 2.89 27.69 -2.53
CA ALA A 120 4.02 28.07 -1.67
C ALA A 120 5.36 28.02 -2.43
#